data_AF-A0A7G9S701-F1
#
_entry.id   AF-A0A7G9S701-F1
#
_cell.length_a   1.000
_cell.length_b   1.000
_cell.length_c   1.000
_cell.angle_alpha   90.00
_cell.angle_beta   90.00
_cell.angle_gamma   90.00
#
_symmetry.space_group_name_H-M   'P 1'
#
loop_
_entity.id
_entity.type
_entity.pdbx_description
1 polymer ?
#
loop_
_entity_poly.entity_id
_entity_poly.type
_entity_poly.pdbx_seq_one_letter_code
_entity_poly.pdbx_strand_id
1 'polypeptide(L)'
;MSEVQQHGDGIVALSTERLTPQIQRIGKSEIEFTFLGPNVHGQPTWILWNPDEPHLIGMLSQGRMGYHFEQRTGSGVQRLENISLNRVQRALGG
;
A
#
# COMPACT_ATOMS: atom_id res chain seq x y z
N MET A 1 -12.10 -4.64 11.10
CA MET A 1 -11.71 -3.29 11.54
C MET A 1 -10.87 -2.71 10.40
N SER A 2 -11.46 -1.87 9.55
CA SER A 2 -10.73 -1.16 8.51
C SER A 2 -10.06 0.05 9.16
N GLU A 3 -8.74 0.17 9.07
CA GLU A 3 -8.04 1.35 9.61
C GLU A 3 -8.22 2.49 8.61
N VAL A 4 -9.11 3.44 8.95
CA VAL A 4 -9.40 4.63 8.13
C VAL A 4 -8.91 5.84 8.91
N GLN A 5 -7.74 6.38 8.55
CA GLN A 5 -7.26 7.65 9.11
C GLN A 5 -7.81 8.82 8.30
N GLN A 6 -8.65 9.66 8.93
CA GLN A 6 -9.21 10.88 8.34
C GLN A 6 -8.35 12.09 8.70
N HIS A 7 -7.62 12.66 7.71
CA HIS A 7 -7.37 14.10 7.61
C HIS A 7 -6.74 14.44 6.24
N GLY A 8 -7.46 15.25 5.44
CA GLY A 8 -6.94 16.07 4.32
C GLY A 8 -6.22 15.38 3.16
N ASP A 9 -6.86 15.34 1.97
CA ASP A 9 -6.29 15.05 0.64
C ASP A 9 -5.71 13.66 0.36
N GLY A 10 -6.51 12.63 0.66
CA GLY A 10 -6.33 11.27 0.13
C GLY A 10 -6.22 10.27 1.26
N ILE A 11 -7.34 9.65 1.63
CA ILE A 11 -7.37 8.59 2.63
C ILE A 11 -6.94 7.31 1.94
N VAL A 12 -5.85 6.67 2.42
CA VAL A 12 -5.59 5.27 2.06
C VAL A 12 -6.45 4.41 2.97
N ALA A 13 -7.48 3.82 2.39
CA ALA A 13 -8.33 2.84 3.03
C ALA A 13 -7.77 1.45 2.76
N LEU A 14 -7.25 0.79 3.79
CA LEU A 14 -6.79 -0.60 3.67
C LEU A 14 -7.97 -1.54 3.96
N SER A 15 -8.72 -1.90 2.92
CA SER A 15 -9.74 -2.94 3.02
C SER A 15 -9.08 -4.29 3.30
N THR A 16 -9.74 -5.13 4.12
CA THR A 16 -9.35 -6.52 4.35
C THR A 16 -10.29 -7.50 3.65
N GLU A 17 -11.10 -7.01 2.72
CA GLU A 17 -11.90 -7.86 1.84
C GLU A 17 -10.97 -8.54 0.83
N ARG A 18 -10.86 -9.86 0.92
CA ARG A 18 -9.88 -10.61 0.14
C ARG A 18 -10.21 -10.56 -1.34
N LEU A 19 -9.18 -10.31 -2.15
CA LEU A 19 -9.25 -10.39 -3.62
C LEU A 19 -10.29 -9.46 -4.27
N THR A 20 -10.78 -8.45 -3.55
CA THR A 20 -11.60 -7.38 -4.10
C THR A 20 -10.71 -6.16 -4.30
N PRO A 21 -10.32 -5.82 -5.55
CA PRO A 21 -9.48 -4.66 -5.78
C PRO A 21 -10.23 -3.37 -5.51
N GLN A 22 -9.54 -2.42 -4.89
CA GLN A 22 -10.06 -1.09 -4.60
C GLN A 22 -9.15 -0.04 -5.19
N ILE A 23 -9.67 0.75 -6.13
CA ILE A 23 -8.93 1.86 -6.74
C ILE A 23 -9.04 3.08 -5.83
N GLN A 24 -7.90 3.67 -5.49
CA GLN A 24 -7.79 4.83 -4.64
C GLN A 24 -6.91 5.88 -5.30
N ARG A 25 -7.38 7.12 -5.30
CA ARG A 25 -6.60 8.25 -5.83
C ARG A 25 -5.68 8.80 -4.74
N ILE A 26 -4.38 8.81 -5.01
CA ILE A 26 -3.34 9.35 -4.13
C ILE A 26 -2.56 10.40 -4.94
N GLY A 27 -2.75 11.67 -4.60
CA GLY A 27 -2.24 12.77 -5.43
C GLY A 27 -2.87 12.73 -6.83
N LYS A 28 -2.02 12.53 -7.86
CA LYS A 28 -2.46 12.40 -9.26
C LYS A 28 -2.57 10.96 -9.73
N SER A 29 -2.11 10.00 -8.94
CA SER A 29 -2.04 8.59 -9.32
C SER A 29 -3.28 7.85 -8.86
N GLU A 30 -3.79 6.95 -9.70
CA GLU A 30 -4.78 5.96 -9.31
C GLU A 30 -4.04 4.70 -8.91
N ILE A 31 -4.19 4.27 -7.66
CA ILE A 31 -3.50 3.10 -7.14
C ILE A 31 -4.55 2.05 -6.82
N GLU A 32 -4.38 0.87 -7.39
CA GLU A 32 -5.20 -0.30 -7.07
C GLU A 32 -4.63 -1.01 -5.85
N PHE A 33 -5.46 -1.20 -4.84
CA PHE A 33 -5.13 -1.92 -3.62
C PHE A 33 -5.89 -3.24 -3.58
N THR A 34 -5.18 -4.34 -3.40
CA THR A 34 -5.81 -5.65 -3.20
C THR A 34 -5.26 -6.32 -1.95
N PHE A 35 -6.15 -6.71 -1.04
CA PHE A 35 -5.78 -7.47 0.14
C PHE A 35 -5.53 -8.93 -0.22
N LEU A 36 -4.32 -9.40 0.10
CA LEU A 36 -3.89 -10.78 -0.14
C LEU A 36 -4.18 -11.71 1.04
N GLY A 37 -4.39 -11.15 2.23
CA GLY A 37 -4.50 -11.92 3.47
C GLY A 37 -3.28 -11.75 4.38
N PRO A 38 -3.22 -12.53 5.47
CA PRO A 38 -2.05 -12.55 6.34
C PRO A 38 -0.85 -13.24 5.66
N ASN A 39 0.35 -12.70 5.83
CA ASN A 39 1.60 -13.34 5.40
C ASN A 39 2.02 -14.48 6.34
N VAL A 40 3.20 -15.07 6.09
CA VAL A 40 3.78 -16.16 6.91
C VAL A 40 4.03 -15.78 8.38
N HIS A 41 4.03 -14.49 8.71
CA HIS A 41 4.15 -13.96 10.07
C HIS A 41 2.79 -13.57 10.67
N GLY A 42 1.69 -13.87 9.99
CA GLY A 42 0.32 -13.55 10.44
C GLY A 42 -0.08 -12.10 10.19
N GLN A 43 0.70 -11.33 9.43
CA GLN A 43 0.49 -9.89 9.25
C GLN A 43 -0.35 -9.60 8.00
N PRO A 44 -1.41 -8.78 8.09
CA PRO A 44 -2.17 -8.31 6.93
C PRO A 44 -1.25 -7.77 5.83
N THR A 45 -1.47 -8.22 4.59
CA THR A 45 -0.65 -7.88 3.43
C THR A 45 -1.52 -7.46 2.24
N TRP A 46 -1.09 -6.42 1.55
CA TRP A 46 -1.70 -5.86 0.36
C TRP A 46 -0.68 -5.79 -0.78
N ILE A 47 -1.20 -5.92 -1.99
CA ILE A 47 -0.49 -5.56 -3.22
C ILE A 47 -1.05 -4.22 -3.72
N LEU A 48 -0.16 -3.40 -4.26
CA LEU A 48 -0.44 -2.05 -4.72
C LEU A 48 0.18 -1.87 -6.10
N TRP A 49 -0.56 -1.30 -7.05
CA TRP A 49 0.02 -0.95 -8.35
C TRP A 49 -0.73 0.23 -8.99
N ASN A 50 -0.01 0.97 -9.82
CA ASN A 50 -0.57 2.01 -10.68
C ASN A 50 -0.87 1.37 -12.05
N PRO A 51 -2.12 1.40 -12.58
CA PRO A 51 -2.41 0.87 -13.90
C PRO A 51 -1.68 1.60 -15.04
N ASP A 52 -1.30 2.87 -14.83
CA ASP A 52 -0.50 3.64 -15.80
C ASP A 52 0.98 3.23 -15.77
N GLU A 53 1.44 2.61 -14.67
CA GLU A 53 2.82 2.15 -14.48
C GLU A 53 2.83 0.69 -13.99
N PRO A 54 2.38 -0.29 -14.81
CA PRO A 54 2.14 -1.66 -14.38
C PRO A 54 3.40 -2.43 -13.97
N HIS A 55 4.57 -1.89 -14.30
CA HIS A 55 5.87 -2.44 -13.90
C HIS A 55 6.26 -2.06 -12.46
N LEU A 56 5.58 -1.09 -11.86
CA LEU A 56 5.79 -0.65 -10.48
C LEU A 56 4.74 -1.29 -9.56
N ILE A 57 5.08 -2.49 -9.08
CA ILE A 57 4.25 -3.22 -8.11
C ILE A 57 4.87 -3.08 -6.72
N GLY A 58 4.04 -2.62 -5.78
CA GLY A 58 4.34 -2.52 -4.37
C GLY A 58 3.66 -3.62 -3.56
N MET A 59 4.32 -4.07 -2.50
CA MET A 59 3.76 -4.92 -1.46
C MET A 59 3.81 -4.17 -0.14
N LEU A 60 2.67 -4.10 0.54
CA LEU A 60 2.54 -3.47 1.86
C LEU A 60 2.15 -4.53 2.87
N SER A 61 2.79 -4.55 4.02
CA SER A 61 2.39 -5.42 5.14
C SER A 61 2.34 -4.64 6.43
N GLN A 62 1.45 -5.04 7.33
CA GLN A 62 1.33 -4.42 8.66
C GLN A 62 2.33 -5.06 9.62
N GLY A 63 3.39 -4.33 9.94
CA GLY A 63 4.38 -4.69 10.95
C GLY A 63 3.90 -4.44 12.38
N ARG A 64 4.76 -4.74 13.37
CA ARG A 64 4.46 -4.50 14.79
C ARG A 64 4.43 -3.02 15.18
N MET A 65 5.26 -2.20 14.51
CA MET A 65 5.44 -0.77 14.84
C MET A 65 4.96 0.17 13.71
N GLY A 66 4.31 -0.36 12.67
CA GLY A 66 3.91 0.42 11.50
C GLY A 66 3.79 -0.48 10.28
N TYR A 67 4.07 0.07 9.11
CA TYR A 67 3.98 -0.65 7.85
C TYR A 67 5.37 -0.96 7.27
N HIS A 68 5.46 -2.08 6.56
CA HIS A 68 6.59 -2.42 5.70
C HIS A 68 6.12 -2.33 4.25
N PHE A 69 6.78 -1.48 3.46
CA PHE A 69 6.50 -1.28 2.06
C PHE A 69 7.71 -1.69 1.23
N GLU A 70 7.51 -2.57 0.26
CA GLU A 70 8.51 -3.01 -0.70
C GLU A 70 8.00 -2.74 -2.11
N GLN A 71 8.79 -2.08 -2.94
CA GLN A 71 8.46 -1.84 -4.35
C GLN A 71 9.64 -2.25 -5.22
N ARG A 72 9.35 -2.95 -6.30
CA ARG A 72 10.36 -3.26 -7.32
C ARG A 72 10.32 -2.17 -8.38
N THR A 73 11.45 -1.54 -8.60
CA THR A 73 11.64 -0.50 -9.62
C THR A 73 12.66 -0.97 -10.65
N GLY A 74 12.80 -0.24 -11.76
CA GLY A 74 13.84 -0.52 -12.76
C GLY A 74 15.28 -0.40 -12.20
N SER A 75 15.48 0.25 -11.06
CA SER A 75 16.78 0.46 -10.42
C SER A 75 17.06 -0.49 -9.24
N GLY A 76 16.10 -1.32 -8.84
CA GLY A 76 16.27 -2.29 -7.77
C GLY A 76 15.04 -2.40 -6.86
N VAL A 77 15.25 -2.91 -5.64
CA VAL A 77 14.19 -3.01 -4.63
C VAL A 77 14.26 -1.82 -3.70
N GLN A 78 13.19 -1.03 -3.65
CA GLN A 78 13.01 -0.01 -2.62
C GLN A 78 12.26 -0.64 -1.44
N ARG A 79 12.84 -0.55 -0.24
CA ARG A 79 12.21 -1.04 1.00
C ARG A 79 12.13 0.07 2.03
N LEU A 80 10.95 0.23 2.62
CA LEU A 80 10.67 1.12 3.73
C LEU A 80 10.10 0.29 4.89
N GLU A 81 10.67 0.45 6.09
CA GLU A 81 10.27 -0.32 7.27
C GLU A 81 9.82 0.59 8.41
N ASN A 82 8.88 0.08 9.21
CA ASN A 82 8.32 0.78 10.37
C ASN A 82 7.81 2.19 10.01
N ILE A 83 7.22 2.33 8.83
CA ILE A 83 6.73 3.61 8.33
C ILE A 83 5.25 3.79 8.65
N SER A 84 4.81 5.04 8.81
CA SER A 84 3.39 5.36 8.92
C SER A 84 2.68 5.20 7.58
N LEU A 85 1.35 5.04 7.61
CA LEU A 85 0.54 5.00 6.38
C LEU A 85 0.70 6.27 5.54
N ASN A 86 0.86 7.44 6.17
CA ASN A 86 1.15 8.70 5.47
C ASN A 86 2.49 8.69 4.72
N ARG A 87 3.47 7.91 5.18
CA ARG A 87 4.74 7.75 4.47
C ARG A 87 4.58 6.79 3.28
N VAL A 88 3.71 5.79 3.38
CA VAL A 88 3.32 4.92 2.24
C VAL A 88 2.64 5.76 1.16
N GLN A 89 1.67 6.60 1.55
CA GLN A 89 0.97 7.51 0.63
C GLN A 89 1.92 8.39 -0.18
N ARG A 90 2.87 9.04 0.50
CA ARG A 90 3.89 9.85 -0.19
C ARG A 90 4.78 9.04 -1.11
N ALA A 91 5.10 7.78 -0.76
CA ALA A 91 5.88 6.91 -1.64
C ALA A 91 5.11 6.51 -2.92
N LEU A 92 3.77 6.47 -2.86
CA LEU A 92 2.91 6.12 -4.00
C LEU A 92 2.49 7.34 -4.85
N GLY A 93 2.28 8.50 -4.21
CA GLY A 93 1.72 9.69 -4.85
C GLY A 93 2.73 10.77 -5.25
N GLY A 94 3.98 10.70 -4.76
CA GLY A 94 4.99 11.76 -4.90
C GLY A 94 4.88 12.82 -3.81
#